data_AF-A0A955B7U2-F1
#
_entry.id   AF-A0A955B7U2-F1
#
_cell.length_a   1.000
_cell.length_b   1.000
_cell.length_c   1.000
_cell.angle_alpha   90.00
_cell.angle_beta   90.00
_cell.angle_gamma   90.00
#
_symmetry.space_group_name_H-M   'P 1'
#
loop_
_entity.id
_entity.type
_entity.pdbx_description
1 polymer ?
#
loop_
_entity_poly.entity_id
_entity_poly.type
_entity_poly.pdbx_seq_one_letter_code
_entity_poly.pdbx_strand_id
1 'polypeptide(L)'
;MAKSKDQVNKSQAVREALEKSETGSPSEIVATLAEQGITVSPAFVSNIKSQEKKRRIAARTPNLDIATLLNGVAATPTSPVSSKELESASRLIMQAVDLVVNAGPNQARELLAVAEQIVQTIRR
;
A
#
# COMPACT_ATOMS: atom_id res chain seq x y z
N MET A 1 -23.89 -33.87 15.58
CA MET A 1 -22.88 -32.83 15.87
C MET A 1 -21.58 -33.54 16.22
N ALA A 2 -20.53 -33.44 15.39
CA ALA A 2 -19.26 -34.12 15.65
C ALA A 2 -18.15 -33.08 15.86
N LYS A 3 -17.76 -32.86 17.13
CA LYS A 3 -16.54 -32.14 17.50
C LYS A 3 -15.39 -33.15 17.44
N SER A 4 -14.51 -32.99 16.46
CA SER A 4 -13.33 -33.86 16.31
C SER A 4 -12.09 -33.16 16.88
N LYS A 5 -11.53 -33.81 17.91
CA LYS A 5 -10.15 -33.85 18.43
C LYS A 5 -9.28 -32.59 18.31
N ASP A 6 -8.58 -32.32 19.41
CA ASP A 6 -7.56 -31.29 19.73
C ASP A 6 -6.38 -31.14 18.73
N GLN A 7 -6.67 -31.20 17.44
CA GLN A 7 -5.75 -30.99 16.36
C GLN A 7 -5.56 -29.48 16.27
N VAL A 8 -4.39 -29.02 16.74
CA VAL A 8 -3.94 -27.63 16.65
C VAL A 8 -4.39 -27.05 15.30
N ASN A 9 -5.29 -26.07 15.37
CA ASN A 9 -5.89 -25.51 14.17
C ASN A 9 -4.83 -24.66 13.46
N LYS A 10 -4.10 -25.28 12.53
CA LYS A 10 -3.00 -24.65 11.80
C LYS A 10 -3.42 -23.35 11.13
N SER A 11 -4.63 -23.31 10.57
CA SER A 11 -5.17 -22.09 9.95
C SER A 11 -5.36 -20.98 10.97
N GLN A 12 -5.80 -21.31 12.18
CA GLN A 12 -5.96 -20.35 13.26
C GLN A 12 -4.60 -19.82 13.75
N ALA A 13 -3.62 -20.69 13.96
CA ALA A 13 -2.26 -20.29 14.34
C ALA A 13 -1.62 -19.37 13.28
N VAL A 14 -1.82 -19.65 11.98
CA VAL A 14 -1.35 -18.78 10.90
C VAL A 14 -2.05 -17.42 10.93
N ARG A 15 -3.35 -17.35 11.21
CA ARG A 15 -4.06 -16.06 11.35
C ARG A 15 -3.54 -15.25 12.52
N GLU A 16 -3.34 -15.89 13.67
CA GLU A 16 -2.79 -15.23 14.88
C GLU A 16 -1.36 -14.71 14.64
N ALA A 17 -0.53 -15.47 13.91
CA ALA A 17 0.79 -15.02 13.50
C ALA A 17 0.72 -13.83 12.52
N LEU A 18 -0.22 -13.85 11.57
CA LEU A 18 -0.47 -12.75 10.62
C LEU A 18 -1.04 -11.49 11.29
N GLU A 19 -1.82 -11.63 12.37
CA GLU A 19 -2.32 -10.49 13.15
C GLU A 19 -1.20 -9.79 13.91
N LYS A 20 -0.22 -10.55 14.42
CA LYS A 20 0.97 -10.00 15.09
C LYS A 20 1.97 -9.39 14.11
N SER A 21 1.98 -9.85 12.85
CA SER A 21 2.89 -9.38 11.80
C SER A 21 2.15 -9.26 10.45
N GLU A 22 1.43 -8.15 10.26
CA GLU A 22 0.61 -7.92 9.05
C GLU A 22 1.48 -7.80 7.78
N THR A 23 2.75 -7.40 7.93
CA THR A 23 3.71 -7.18 6.83
C THR A 23 4.73 -8.30 6.64
N GLY A 24 4.78 -9.29 7.54
CA GLY A 24 5.73 -10.40 7.47
C GLY A 24 5.66 -11.18 6.15
N SER A 25 6.83 -11.59 5.65
CA SER A 25 6.92 -12.48 4.50
C SER A 25 6.44 -13.88 4.89
N PRO A 26 5.83 -14.66 3.96
CA PRO A 26 5.33 -15.99 4.27
C PRO A 26 6.39 -16.93 4.86
N SER A 27 7.67 -16.75 4.48
CA SER A 27 8.79 -17.55 4.98
C SER A 27 9.11 -17.27 6.46
N GLU A 28 9.06 -16.00 6.89
CA GLU A 28 9.28 -15.63 8.28
C GLU A 28 8.17 -16.17 9.19
N ILE A 29 6.93 -16.14 8.70
CA ILE A 29 5.78 -16.68 9.43
C ILE A 29 5.89 -18.21 9.58
N VAL A 30 6.40 -18.91 8.58
CA VAL A 30 6.67 -20.35 8.71
C VAL A 30 7.75 -20.62 9.75
N ALA A 31 8.81 -19.82 9.80
CA ALA A 31 9.87 -19.97 10.80
C ALA A 31 9.33 -19.78 12.24
N THR A 32 8.57 -18.71 12.48
CA THR A 32 7.95 -18.44 13.80
C THR A 32 6.94 -19.52 14.21
N LEU A 33 6.17 -20.07 13.27
CA LEU A 33 5.25 -21.18 13.56
C LEU A 33 6.00 -22.49 13.80
N ALA A 34 7.12 -22.72 13.13
CA ALA A 34 7.96 -23.90 13.36
C ALA A 34 8.58 -23.89 14.77
N GLU A 35 8.98 -22.73 15.29
CA GLU A 35 9.44 -22.56 16.68
C GLU A 35 8.34 -22.94 17.70
N GLN A 36 7.08 -22.76 17.33
CA GLN A 36 5.91 -23.15 18.13
C GLN A 36 5.50 -24.62 17.93
N GLY A 37 6.28 -25.40 17.18
CA GLY A 37 5.99 -26.81 16.86
C GLY A 37 4.92 -26.99 15.78
N ILE A 38 4.56 -25.94 15.05
CA ILE A 38 3.52 -25.96 14.04
C ILE A 38 4.15 -25.94 12.65
N THR A 39 4.23 -27.11 12.01
CA THR A 39 4.73 -27.23 10.64
C THR A 39 3.64 -26.91 9.62
N VAL A 40 3.87 -25.85 8.85
CA VAL A 40 3.03 -25.39 7.72
C VAL A 40 3.92 -25.01 6.53
N SER A 41 3.39 -25.13 5.31
CA SER A 41 4.14 -24.74 4.11
C SER A 41 4.04 -23.23 3.85
N PRO A 42 5.04 -22.60 3.21
CA PRO A 42 4.95 -21.19 2.80
C PRO A 42 3.76 -20.90 1.87
N ALA A 43 3.44 -21.86 0.99
CA ALA A 43 2.27 -21.77 0.10
C ALA A 43 0.95 -21.73 0.89
N PHE A 44 0.84 -22.49 1.97
CA PHE A 44 -0.33 -22.48 2.85
C PHE A 44 -0.51 -21.11 3.53
N VAL A 45 0.58 -20.55 4.06
CA VAL A 45 0.57 -19.21 4.67
C VAL A 45 0.19 -18.13 3.64
N SER A 46 0.74 -18.19 2.42
CA SER A 46 0.41 -17.26 1.35
C SER A 46 -1.07 -17.31 0.97
N ASN A 47 -1.65 -18.51 0.87
CA ASN A 47 -3.07 -18.67 0.57
C ASN A 47 -3.94 -18.05 1.69
N ILE A 48 -3.61 -18.31 2.96
CA ILE A 48 -4.32 -17.70 4.09
C ILE A 48 -4.20 -16.18 4.05
N LYS A 49 -3.00 -15.63 3.83
CA LYS A 49 -2.77 -14.17 3.71
C LYS A 49 -3.60 -13.56 2.57
N SER A 50 -3.69 -14.24 1.43
CA SER A 50 -4.52 -13.80 0.30
C SER A 50 -6.01 -13.79 0.64
N GLN A 51 -6.50 -14.85 1.29
CA GLN A 51 -7.90 -14.93 1.72
C GLN A 51 -8.22 -13.89 2.79
N GLU A 52 -7.30 -13.60 3.70
CA GLU A 52 -7.44 -12.52 4.68
C GLU A 52 -7.59 -11.17 4.02
N LYS A 53 -6.72 -10.86 3.05
CA LYS A 53 -6.81 -9.61 2.28
C LYS A 53 -8.16 -9.49 1.57
N LYS A 54 -8.62 -10.56 0.92
CA LYS A 54 -9.94 -10.59 0.26
C LYS A 54 -11.07 -10.38 1.25
N ARG A 55 -11.03 -11.03 2.42
CA ARG A 55 -12.04 -10.85 3.46
C ARG A 55 -12.05 -9.42 4.00
N ARG A 56 -10.89 -8.82 4.24
CA ARG A 56 -10.78 -7.41 4.68
C ARG A 56 -11.35 -6.45 3.64
N ILE A 57 -11.10 -6.69 2.35
CA ILE A 57 -11.68 -5.88 1.27
C ILE A 57 -13.21 -6.05 1.25
N ALA A 58 -13.70 -7.29 1.24
CA ALA A 58 -15.12 -7.60 1.22
C ALA A 58 -15.87 -7.04 2.45
N ALA A 59 -15.26 -7.10 3.64
CA ALA A 59 -15.83 -6.55 4.86
C ALA A 59 -15.88 -5.01 4.87
N ARG A 60 -14.96 -4.34 4.15
CA ARG A 60 -14.97 -2.89 3.98
C ARG A 60 -15.98 -2.41 2.93
N THR A 61 -16.49 -3.30 2.10
CA THR A 61 -17.52 -3.01 1.09
C THR A 61 -18.79 -3.83 1.38
N PRO A 62 -19.51 -3.56 2.49
CA PRO A 62 -20.82 -4.15 2.68
C PRO A 62 -21.76 -3.52 1.64
N ASN A 63 -22.14 -4.29 0.60
CA ASN A 63 -23.13 -3.88 -0.40
C ASN A 63 -22.92 -2.49 -1.02
N LEU A 64 -21.75 -2.26 -1.59
CA LEU A 64 -21.63 -1.19 -2.57
C LEU A 64 -22.05 -1.77 -3.92
N ASP A 65 -23.31 -1.54 -4.26
CA ASP A 65 -23.84 -1.72 -5.59
C ASP A 65 -22.81 -1.17 -6.60
N ILE A 66 -22.24 -2.04 -7.44
CA ILE A 66 -21.17 -1.66 -8.38
C ILE A 66 -21.66 -0.55 -9.31
N ALA A 67 -22.98 -0.47 -9.56
CA ALA A 67 -23.61 0.63 -10.29
C ALA A 67 -23.52 1.98 -9.56
N THR A 68 -23.54 1.98 -8.23
CA THR A 68 -23.40 3.20 -7.40
C THR A 68 -21.94 3.65 -7.32
N LEU A 69 -20.98 2.73 -7.31
CA LEU A 69 -19.55 3.07 -7.36
C LEU A 69 -19.09 3.63 -8.71
N LEU A 70 -19.71 3.17 -9.81
CA LEU A 70 -19.45 3.72 -11.15
C LEU A 70 -20.13 5.09 -11.36
N ASN A 71 -21.23 5.38 -10.66
CA ASN A 71 -21.90 6.70 -10.67
C ASN A 71 -21.38 7.69 -9.61
N GLY A 72 -20.65 7.23 -8.59
CA GLY A 72 -20.15 8.04 -7.47
C GLY A 72 -18.83 8.77 -7.70
N VAL A 73 -18.14 8.54 -8.84
CA VAL A 73 -16.92 9.28 -9.24
C VAL A 73 -17.26 10.66 -9.85
N ALA A 74 -18.53 11.05 -9.86
CA ALA A 74 -18.98 12.32 -10.44
C ALA A 74 -18.97 13.53 -9.47
N ALA A 75 -18.45 13.41 -8.24
CA ALA A 75 -18.51 14.52 -7.27
C ALA A 75 -17.26 14.66 -6.38
N THR A 76 -16.10 14.85 -7.00
CA THR A 76 -15.16 15.85 -6.48
C THR A 76 -15.26 17.09 -7.36
N PRO A 77 -15.36 18.31 -6.82
CA PRO A 77 -15.14 19.52 -7.61
C PRO A 77 -13.63 19.63 -7.91
N THR A 78 -13.12 18.71 -8.70
CA THR A 78 -11.91 18.93 -9.48
C THR A 78 -12.38 19.77 -10.64
N SER A 79 -12.17 21.09 -10.55
CA SER A 79 -12.23 21.95 -11.73
C SER A 79 -11.51 21.23 -12.88
N PRO A 80 -12.08 21.17 -14.09
CA PRO A 80 -11.38 20.58 -15.22
C PRO A 80 -10.07 21.34 -15.39
N VAL A 81 -8.96 20.71 -15.00
CA VAL A 81 -7.62 21.28 -15.19
C VAL A 81 -7.51 21.53 -16.69
N SER A 82 -7.35 22.80 -17.06
CA SER A 82 -7.32 23.18 -18.46
C SER A 82 -6.18 22.44 -19.14
N SER A 83 -6.36 21.99 -20.38
CA SER A 83 -5.29 21.34 -21.15
C SER A 83 -4.00 22.19 -21.17
N LYS A 84 -4.16 23.52 -21.12
CA LYS A 84 -3.07 24.49 -21.00
C LYS A 84 -2.33 24.43 -19.66
N GLU A 85 -3.02 24.09 -18.58
CA GLU A 85 -2.43 23.91 -17.24
C GLU A 85 -1.69 22.57 -17.14
N LEU A 86 -2.22 21.52 -17.77
CA LEU A 86 -1.53 20.22 -17.87
C LEU A 86 -0.27 20.30 -18.74
N GLU A 87 -0.33 21.01 -19.88
CA GLU A 87 0.84 21.24 -20.73
C GLU A 87 1.91 22.07 -20.04
N SER A 88 1.53 23.11 -19.29
CA SER A 88 2.48 23.93 -18.55
C SER A 88 3.11 23.17 -17.38
N ALA A 89 2.36 22.35 -16.65
CA ALA A 89 2.91 21.45 -15.63
C ALA A 89 3.89 20.42 -16.23
N SER A 90 3.56 19.82 -17.37
CA SER A 90 4.44 18.86 -18.06
C SER A 90 5.76 19.48 -18.50
N ARG A 91 5.73 20.72 -19.02
CA ARG A 91 6.95 21.46 -19.39
C ARG A 91 7.84 21.78 -18.18
N LEU A 92 7.25 22.17 -17.05
CA LEU A 92 8.00 22.46 -15.83
C LEU A 92 8.67 21.20 -15.28
N ILE A 93 8.01 20.05 -15.35
CA ILE A 93 8.59 18.77 -14.93
C ILE A 93 9.77 18.39 -15.84
N MET A 94 9.60 18.50 -17.16
CA MET A 94 10.69 18.22 -18.12
C MET A 94 11.90 19.14 -17.90
N GLN A 95 11.68 20.43 -17.64
CA GLN A 95 12.74 21.39 -17.35
C GLN A 95 13.46 21.09 -16.03
N ALA A 96 12.72 20.67 -14.99
CA ALA A 96 13.31 20.27 -13.72
C ALA A 96 14.15 18.99 -13.86
N VAL A 97 13.68 18.02 -14.66
CA VAL A 97 14.44 16.79 -14.96
C VAL A 97 15.70 17.12 -15.75
N ASP A 98 15.61 17.96 -16.77
CA ASP A 98 16.76 18.37 -17.59
C ASP A 98 17.81 19.14 -16.77
N LEU A 99 17.36 20.02 -15.87
CA LEU A 99 18.23 20.65 -14.88
C LEU A 99 18.90 19.60 -14.01
N VAL A 100 18.17 18.69 -13.37
CA VAL A 100 18.79 17.66 -12.50
C VAL A 100 19.78 16.76 -13.24
N VAL A 101 19.48 16.41 -14.49
CA VAL A 101 20.33 15.55 -15.33
C VAL A 101 21.60 16.27 -15.79
N ASN A 102 21.50 17.54 -16.18
CA ASN A 102 22.64 18.30 -16.74
C ASN A 102 23.44 19.09 -15.69
N ALA A 103 22.82 19.46 -14.57
CA ALA A 103 23.40 20.28 -13.50
C ALA A 103 24.36 19.50 -12.58
N GLY A 104 24.35 18.16 -12.68
CA GLY A 104 25.14 17.30 -11.82
C GLY A 104 24.64 17.28 -10.36
N PRO A 105 25.10 16.29 -9.57
CA PRO A 105 24.51 15.98 -8.25
C PRO A 105 24.66 17.10 -7.21
N ASN A 106 25.55 18.07 -7.44
CA ASN A 106 25.79 19.18 -6.51
C ASN A 106 24.73 20.29 -6.65
N GLN A 107 24.29 20.61 -7.87
CA GLN A 107 23.27 21.65 -8.10
C GLN A 107 21.85 21.16 -7.74
N ALA A 108 21.56 19.86 -7.87
CA ALA A 108 20.30 19.28 -7.39
C ALA A 108 20.15 19.40 -5.86
N ARG A 109 21.25 19.30 -5.10
CA ARG A 109 21.25 19.50 -3.64
C ARG A 109 21.02 20.97 -3.27
N GLU A 110 21.56 21.89 -4.06
CA GLU A 110 21.35 23.32 -3.87
C GLU A 110 19.89 23.72 -4.13
N LEU A 111 19.27 23.19 -5.20
CA LEU A 111 17.85 23.39 -5.49
C LEU A 111 16.93 22.80 -4.41
N LEU A 112 17.29 21.63 -3.86
CA LEU A 112 16.55 21.03 -2.75
C LEU A 112 16.61 21.90 -1.49
N ALA A 113 17.79 22.45 -1.17
CA ALA A 113 17.98 23.34 -0.03
C ALA A 113 17.15 24.63 -0.16
N VAL A 114 17.07 25.20 -1.37
CA VAL A 114 16.22 26.37 -1.66
C VAL A 114 14.73 26.02 -1.51
N ALA A 115 14.31 24.85 -1.98
CA ALA A 115 12.93 24.38 -1.83
C ALA A 115 12.54 24.19 -0.35
N GLU A 116 13.42 23.64 0.47
CA GLU A 116 13.19 23.50 1.92
C GLU A 116 13.08 24.86 2.62
N GLN A 117 13.89 25.85 2.23
CA GLN A 117 13.85 27.19 2.79
C GLN A 117 12.51 27.91 2.48
N ILE A 118 11.97 27.70 1.28
CA ILE A 118 10.64 28.22 0.90
C ILE A 118 9.55 27.57 1.75
N VAL A 119 9.58 26.25 1.92
CA VAL A 119 8.59 25.53 2.74
C VAL A 119 8.63 25.98 4.20
N GLN A 120 9.81 26.18 4.78
CA GLN A 120 9.95 26.67 6.15
C GLN A 120 9.44 28.10 6.33
N THR A 121 9.58 28.95 5.31
CA THR A 121 9.08 30.32 5.32
C THR A 121 7.55 30.37 5.26
N ILE A 122 6.93 29.50 4.47
CA ILE A 122 5.45 29.38 4.38
C ILE A 122 4.84 28.77 5.65
N ARG A 123 5.62 27.96 6.38
CA ARG A 123 5.16 27.28 7.61
C ARG A 123 5.24 28.15 8.87
N ARG A 124 5.86 29.33 8.81
CA ARG A 124 5.82 30.35 9.88
C ARG A 124 4.57 31.20 9.76
#